data_AF-A0A8X7BJ17-F1
#
_entry.id   AF-A0A8X7BJ17-F1
#
_cell.length_a   1.000
_cell.length_b   1.000
_cell.length_c   1.000
_cell.angle_alpha   90.00
_cell.angle_beta   90.00
_cell.angle_gamma   90.00
#
_symmetry.space_group_name_H-M   'P 1'
#
loop_
_entity.id
_entity.type
_entity.pdbx_description
1 polymer ?
#
loop_
_entity_poly.entity_id
_entity_poly.type
_entity_poly.pdbx_seq_one_letter_code
_entity_poly.pdbx_strand_id
1 'polypeptide(L)'
;MFNVSPIQHTVHIKSKGEFIPNFFTVPEVIFATAASILCLKSGKGYDGRAHPPQCTTSLENRLIVRMEVRDRSVISPTVAQHIESVTHHSVSACTIRRRLQQSGPSTRRPFLGLPLTQSHKRLLHQQCDERRMRLAEWNEVVFTDESRICQQHHNGRIRVWRHHEESMLNRCVMHNPTGLAPGIMV
;
A
#
# COMPACT_ATOMS: atom_id res chain seq x y z
N MET A 1 -33.59 2.88 -26.30
CA MET A 1 -33.20 1.45 -26.23
C MET A 1 -32.03 1.28 -27.18
N PHE A 2 -30.79 1.23 -26.67
CA PHE A 2 -29.61 1.03 -27.50
C PHE A 2 -28.98 -0.30 -27.14
N ASN A 3 -28.99 -1.18 -28.14
CA ASN A 3 -28.47 -2.53 -28.15
C ASN A 3 -26.94 -2.45 -28.22
N VAL A 4 -26.23 -3.07 -27.29
CA VAL A 4 -24.76 -3.14 -27.32
C VAL A 4 -24.38 -4.62 -27.41
N SER A 5 -24.03 -5.03 -28.62
CA SER A 5 -23.52 -6.37 -28.92
C SER A 5 -22.17 -6.60 -28.22
N PRO A 6 -21.91 -7.81 -27.70
CA PRO A 6 -20.62 -8.14 -27.08
C PRO A 6 -19.56 -8.38 -28.16
N ILE A 7 -18.48 -7.60 -28.12
CA ILE A 7 -17.31 -7.78 -28.99
C ILE A 7 -16.57 -9.04 -28.51
N GLN A 8 -16.68 -10.13 -29.28
CA GLN A 8 -15.92 -11.35 -29.06
C GLN A 8 -14.54 -11.19 -29.72
N HIS A 9 -13.49 -11.05 -28.91
CA HIS A 9 -12.12 -11.22 -29.39
C HIS A 9 -11.74 -12.70 -29.30
N THR A 10 -11.81 -13.40 -30.43
CA THR A 10 -11.31 -14.76 -30.61
C THR A 10 -9.81 -14.70 -30.90
N VAL A 11 -8.98 -15.31 -30.05
CA VAL A 11 -7.53 -15.41 -30.28
C VAL A 11 -7.21 -16.85 -30.69
N HIS A 12 -6.68 -17.03 -31.90
CA HIS A 12 -6.19 -18.31 -32.44
C HIS A 12 -4.70 -18.47 -32.13
N ILE A 13 -4.31 -19.63 -31.60
CA ILE A 13 -2.95 -19.91 -31.12
C ILE A 13 -2.52 -21.32 -31.55
N LYS A 14 -1.28 -21.47 -32.06
CA LYS A 14 -0.68 -22.71 -32.61
C LYS A 14 0.66 -23.07 -31.96
N SER A 15 0.71 -24.26 -31.34
CA SER A 15 1.69 -25.37 -31.42
C SER A 15 3.21 -25.17 -31.32
N LYS A 16 3.82 -25.17 -30.11
CA LYS A 16 5.05 -25.94 -29.68
C LYS A 16 6.18 -25.18 -28.94
N GLY A 17 6.57 -25.75 -27.78
CA GLY A 17 7.87 -25.58 -27.08
C GLY A 17 7.72 -25.81 -25.56
N GLU A 18 8.64 -26.52 -24.88
CA GLU A 18 8.50 -27.03 -23.49
C GLU A 18 9.05 -26.08 -22.40
N PHE A 19 8.43 -26.05 -21.21
CA PHE A 19 9.01 -25.40 -20.00
C PHE A 19 8.69 -26.22 -18.72
N ILE A 20 9.72 -26.40 -17.88
CA ILE A 20 9.78 -27.27 -16.68
C ILE A 20 9.24 -26.52 -15.43
N PRO A 21 8.33 -27.09 -14.62
CA PRO A 21 7.84 -26.47 -13.39
C PRO A 21 8.64 -26.95 -12.17
N ASN A 22 8.86 -26.08 -11.18
CA ASN A 22 9.16 -26.55 -9.82
C ASN A 22 8.41 -25.74 -8.77
N PHE A 23 7.71 -26.51 -7.94
CA PHE A 23 6.72 -26.17 -6.95
C PHE A 23 7.36 -25.80 -5.60
N PHE A 24 6.59 -25.01 -4.84
CA PHE A 24 6.68 -24.77 -3.39
C PHE A 24 7.05 -26.00 -2.55
N THR A 25 7.90 -25.84 -1.53
CA THR A 25 7.79 -26.51 -0.22
C THR A 25 8.57 -25.72 0.85
N VAL A 26 7.88 -25.34 1.92
CA VAL A 26 8.41 -24.83 3.20
C VAL A 26 8.76 -26.00 4.13
N PRO A 27 9.70 -25.81 5.07
CA PRO A 27 9.50 -26.41 6.38
C PRO A 27 9.82 -25.47 7.56
N GLU A 28 8.94 -25.49 8.56
CA GLU A 28 9.23 -25.15 9.96
C GLU A 28 10.25 -26.14 10.55
N VAL A 29 11.15 -25.67 11.43
CA VAL A 29 11.62 -26.46 12.60
C VAL A 29 11.98 -25.51 13.76
N ILE A 30 11.32 -25.75 14.90
CA ILE A 30 11.57 -25.22 16.24
C ILE A 30 12.60 -26.11 16.96
N PHE A 31 13.57 -25.55 17.70
CA PHE A 31 14.29 -26.09 18.89
C PHE A 31 15.30 -24.99 19.33
N ALA A 32 15.63 -24.66 20.59
CA ALA A 32 15.31 -25.16 21.91
C ALA A 32 15.64 -24.08 22.98
N THR A 33 14.90 -24.13 24.10
CA THR A 33 15.21 -23.87 25.52
C THR A 33 16.68 -23.69 25.95
N ALA A 34 17.09 -23.08 27.07
CA ALA A 34 16.47 -22.37 28.21
C ALA A 34 17.62 -21.87 29.13
N ALA A 35 17.26 -21.21 30.23
CA ALA A 35 18.02 -21.04 31.47
C ALA A 35 19.00 -19.85 31.58
N SER A 36 18.45 -18.73 32.05
CA SER A 36 19.10 -17.94 33.10
C SER A 36 18.03 -17.61 34.15
N ILE A 37 17.92 -18.54 35.09
CA ILE A 37 17.14 -18.44 36.32
C ILE A 37 17.66 -17.25 37.14
N LEU A 38 16.72 -16.41 37.56
CA LEU A 38 16.68 -15.67 38.82
C LEU A 38 18.02 -15.42 39.54
N CYS A 39 18.48 -14.16 39.48
CA CYS A 39 19.20 -13.57 40.61
C CYS A 39 18.43 -12.32 41.07
N LEU A 40 17.55 -12.53 42.06
CA LEU A 40 16.96 -11.47 42.87
C LEU A 40 18.04 -10.91 43.81
N LYS A 41 18.34 -9.62 43.72
CA LYS A 41 18.18 -8.64 44.82
C LYS A 41 18.91 -7.31 44.53
N SER A 42 18.17 -6.24 44.80
CA SER A 42 18.69 -4.95 45.28
C SER A 42 19.63 -4.16 44.37
N GLY A 43 19.03 -3.37 43.46
CA GLY A 43 19.69 -2.21 42.87
C GLY A 43 18.70 -1.06 42.81
N LYS A 44 18.97 0.03 43.55
CA LYS A 44 18.19 1.26 43.61
C LYS A 44 17.87 1.74 42.18
N GLY A 45 16.58 1.88 41.87
CA GLY A 45 16.13 2.43 40.60
C GLY A 45 16.58 3.88 40.49
N TYR A 46 17.54 4.11 39.62
CA TYR A 46 18.10 5.39 39.22
C TYR A 46 17.01 6.26 38.56
N ASP A 47 16.64 7.32 39.26
CA ASP A 47 16.23 8.65 38.81
C ASP A 47 15.39 8.74 37.53
N GLY A 48 14.08 8.94 37.75
CA GLY A 48 13.12 9.31 36.72
C GLY A 48 13.53 10.58 35.99
N ARG A 49 14.05 10.42 34.78
CA ARG A 49 14.29 11.52 33.86
C ARG A 49 12.93 12.05 33.40
N ALA A 50 12.50 13.19 33.95
CA ALA A 50 11.27 13.84 33.53
C ALA A 50 11.34 14.15 32.03
N HIS A 51 10.41 13.61 31.26
CA HIS A 51 10.30 13.93 29.84
C HIS A 51 9.89 15.40 29.69
N PRO A 52 10.40 16.13 28.67
CA PRO A 52 9.91 17.45 28.35
C PRO A 52 8.39 17.45 28.17
N PRO A 53 7.69 18.52 28.62
CA PRO A 53 6.25 18.60 28.47
C PRO A 53 5.86 18.43 27.00
N GLN A 54 4.84 17.60 26.79
CA GLN A 54 4.37 17.30 25.45
C GLN A 54 3.68 18.52 24.86
N CYS A 55 4.14 18.99 23.70
CA CYS A 55 3.55 20.10 22.97
C CYS A 55 2.15 19.80 22.37
N THR A 56 1.55 18.65 22.67
CA THR A 56 0.21 18.29 22.18
C THR A 56 -0.59 17.62 23.29
N THR A 57 -1.89 17.91 23.33
CA THR A 57 -2.83 17.31 24.28
C THR A 57 -3.29 15.92 23.81
N SER A 58 -3.87 15.14 24.73
CA SER A 58 -4.45 13.83 24.39
C SER A 58 -5.56 13.93 23.35
N LEU A 59 -6.36 15.01 23.39
CA LEU A 59 -7.41 15.28 22.42
C LEU A 59 -6.82 15.53 21.02
N GLU A 60 -5.79 16.35 20.91
CA GLU A 60 -5.11 16.63 19.64
C GLU A 60 -4.49 15.37 19.05
N ASN A 61 -3.84 14.55 19.87
CA ASN A 61 -3.27 13.27 19.41
C ASN A 61 -4.36 12.35 18.83
N ARG A 62 -5.54 12.30 19.45
CA ARG A 62 -6.68 11.53 18.91
C ARG A 62 -7.20 12.10 17.60
N LEU A 63 -7.24 13.43 17.46
CA LEU A 63 -7.64 14.09 16.21
C LEU A 63 -6.65 13.83 15.08
N ILE A 64 -5.35 13.92 15.36
CA ILE A 64 -4.25 13.63 14.41
C ILE A 64 -4.44 12.23 13.81
N VAL A 65 -4.56 11.21 14.68
CA VAL A 65 -4.72 9.82 14.25
C VAL A 65 -6.04 9.63 13.50
N ARG A 66 -7.13 10.26 13.96
CA ARG A 66 -8.43 10.17 13.28
C ARG A 66 -8.38 10.75 11.87
N MET A 67 -7.70 11.88 11.67
CA MET A 67 -7.53 12.48 10.34
C MET A 67 -6.73 11.56 9.42
N GLU A 68 -5.64 10.99 9.91
CA GLU A 68 -4.78 10.08 9.14
C GLU A 68 -5.51 8.79 8.75
N VAL A 69 -6.31 8.21 9.64
CA VAL A 69 -7.11 7.02 9.32
C VAL A 69 -8.19 7.31 8.27
N ARG A 70 -8.78 8.51 8.29
CA ARG A 70 -9.81 8.93 7.33
C ARG A 70 -9.21 9.19 5.95
N ASP A 71 -8.07 9.88 5.90
CA ASP A 71 -7.33 10.16 4.68
C ASP A 71 -5.84 9.86 4.89
N ARG A 72 -5.41 8.73 4.33
CA ARG A 72 -4.02 8.27 4.43
C ARG A 72 -3.04 9.17 3.68
N SER A 73 -3.52 10.00 2.74
CA SER A 73 -2.71 10.93 1.95
C SER A 73 -2.55 12.30 2.60
N VAL A 74 -3.12 12.50 3.80
CA VAL A 74 -3.10 13.79 4.49
C VAL A 74 -1.68 14.28 4.78
N ILE A 75 -1.43 15.55 4.47
CA ILE A 75 -0.15 16.21 4.71
C ILE A 75 -0.13 16.89 6.09
N SER A 76 1.03 16.83 6.76
CA SER A 76 1.19 17.35 8.12
C SER A 76 0.82 18.84 8.30
N PRO A 77 1.08 19.76 7.36
CA PRO A 77 0.64 21.16 7.48
C PRO A 77 -0.88 21.31 7.49
N THR A 78 -1.61 20.54 6.68
CA THR A 78 -3.08 20.57 6.66
C THR A 78 -3.68 20.06 7.97
N VAL A 79 -3.07 19.00 8.53
CA VAL A 79 -3.48 18.50 9.86
C VAL A 79 -3.21 19.54 10.95
N ALA A 80 -2.06 20.22 10.92
CA ALA A 80 -1.72 21.28 11.85
C ALA A 80 -2.74 22.43 11.81
N GLN A 81 -3.08 22.92 10.61
CA GLN A 81 -4.08 23.97 10.43
C GLN A 81 -5.46 23.54 10.92
N HIS A 82 -5.84 22.27 10.68
CA HIS A 82 -7.11 21.75 11.16
C HIS A 82 -7.15 21.71 12.70
N ILE A 83 -6.07 21.27 13.34
CA ILE A 83 -6.00 21.25 14.80
C ILE A 83 -6.09 22.65 15.38
N GLU A 84 -5.31 23.58 14.84
CA GLU A 84 -5.34 24.98 15.25
C GLU A 84 -6.75 25.59 15.12
N SER A 85 -7.50 25.24 14.07
CA SER A 85 -8.89 25.69 13.90
C SER A 85 -9.87 25.13 14.93
N VAL A 86 -9.61 23.93 15.49
CA VAL A 86 -10.52 23.23 16.40
C VAL A 86 -10.16 23.48 17.87
N THR A 87 -8.87 23.52 18.20
CA THR A 87 -8.38 23.64 19.58
C THR A 87 -7.81 25.01 19.91
N HIS A 88 -7.69 25.91 18.92
CA HIS A 88 -7.03 27.21 19.04
C HIS A 88 -5.58 27.14 19.54
N HIS A 89 -4.95 25.97 19.39
CA HIS A 89 -3.59 25.70 19.78
C HIS A 89 -2.73 25.43 18.55
N SER A 90 -1.70 26.26 18.36
CA SER A 90 -0.83 26.20 17.21
C SER A 90 0.17 25.06 17.34
N VAL A 91 0.15 24.12 16.39
CA VAL A 91 1.03 22.94 16.39
C VAL A 91 1.84 22.91 15.10
N SER A 92 3.16 22.77 15.20
CA SER A 92 4.00 22.68 14.00
C SER A 92 3.76 21.39 13.20
N ALA A 93 3.92 21.46 11.87
CA ALA A 93 3.86 20.27 11.00
C ALA A 93 4.90 19.19 11.38
N CYS A 94 6.06 19.59 11.92
CA CYS A 94 7.07 18.65 12.42
C CYS A 94 6.55 17.86 13.63
N THR A 95 5.86 18.54 14.55
CA THR A 95 5.21 17.90 15.71
C THR A 95 4.17 16.89 15.25
N ILE A 96 3.30 17.25 14.29
CA ILE A 96 2.31 16.33 13.72
C ILE A 96 2.97 15.10 13.12
N ARG A 97 4.02 15.28 12.30
CA ARG A 97 4.76 14.18 11.68
C ARG A 97 5.32 13.22 12.73
N ARG A 98 5.92 13.76 13.80
CA ARG A 98 6.46 12.96 14.91
C ARG A 98 5.36 12.19 15.63
N ARG A 99 4.20 12.80 15.87
CA ARG A 99 3.04 12.13 16.49
C ARG A 99 2.50 10.98 15.65
N LEU A 100 2.38 11.19 14.35
CA LEU A 100 1.96 10.14 13.42
C LEU A 100 2.95 8.97 13.43
N GLN A 101 4.26 9.25 13.40
CA GLN A 101 5.29 8.20 13.52
C GLN A 101 5.23 7.46 14.86
N GLN A 102 4.97 8.17 15.96
CA GLN A 102 4.80 7.57 17.29
C GLN A 102 3.59 6.64 17.37
N SER A 103 2.51 6.93 16.61
CA SER A 103 1.35 6.04 16.54
C SER A 103 1.59 4.76 15.70
N GLY A 104 2.73 4.64 15.01
CA GLY A 104 3.12 3.46 14.24
C GLY A 104 3.10 3.57 12.71
N PRO A 105 2.20 4.33 12.03
CA PRO A 105 2.25 4.44 10.58
C PRO A 105 3.48 5.23 10.13
N SER A 106 3.99 4.89 8.95
CA SER A 106 5.13 5.58 8.34
C SER A 106 4.78 6.09 6.95
N THR A 107 5.43 7.18 6.54
CA THR A 107 5.27 7.76 5.22
C THR A 107 5.88 6.86 4.15
N ARG A 108 5.04 6.24 3.32
CA ARG A 108 5.46 5.34 2.23
C ARG A 108 4.88 5.80 0.90
N ARG A 109 5.41 5.27 -0.20
CA ARG A 109 4.77 5.42 -1.51
C ARG A 109 3.46 4.61 -1.52
N PRO A 110 2.35 5.18 -2.04
CA PRO A 110 1.12 4.43 -2.24
C PRO A 110 1.35 3.33 -3.28
N PHE A 111 0.54 2.28 -3.19
CA PHE A 111 0.41 1.36 -4.30
C PHE A 111 -0.43 2.04 -5.39
N LEU A 112 0.04 2.01 -6.64
CA LEU A 112 -0.72 2.53 -7.77
C LEU A 112 -1.54 1.39 -8.38
N GLY A 113 -2.84 1.40 -8.08
CA GLY A 113 -3.76 0.35 -8.52
C GLY A 113 -4.65 0.81 -9.66
N LEU A 114 -4.99 -0.09 -10.57
CA LEU A 114 -6.08 0.12 -11.51
C LEU A 114 -7.42 0.15 -10.74
N PRO A 115 -8.33 1.08 -11.04
CA PRO A 115 -9.66 1.10 -10.45
C PRO A 115 -10.49 -0.06 -11.02
N LEU A 116 -10.35 -1.24 -10.42
CA LEU A 116 -11.11 -2.43 -10.79
C LEU A 116 -12.37 -2.56 -9.94
N THR A 117 -13.51 -2.71 -10.61
CA THR A 117 -14.78 -3.08 -9.97
C THR A 117 -14.71 -4.51 -9.44
N GLN A 118 -15.60 -4.86 -8.51
CA GLN A 118 -15.62 -6.21 -7.95
C GLN A 118 -15.93 -7.28 -9.01
N SER A 119 -16.75 -6.98 -10.01
CA SER A 119 -17.03 -7.88 -11.12
C SER A 119 -15.78 -8.14 -11.96
N HIS A 120 -15.02 -7.10 -12.30
CA HIS A 120 -13.75 -7.25 -13.03
C HIS A 120 -12.76 -8.12 -12.24
N LYS A 121 -12.65 -7.91 -10.92
CA LYS A 121 -11.78 -8.75 -10.07
C LYS A 121 -12.20 -10.23 -10.11
N ARG A 122 -13.48 -10.54 -10.00
CA ARG A 122 -13.97 -11.93 -10.07
C ARG A 122 -13.68 -12.57 -11.42
N LEU A 123 -13.93 -11.84 -12.51
CA LEU A 123 -13.68 -12.33 -13.86
C LEU A 123 -12.18 -12.63 -14.05
N LEU A 124 -11.30 -11.71 -13.64
CA LEU A 124 -9.86 -11.91 -13.73
C LEU A 124 -9.41 -13.10 -12.87
N HIS A 125 -9.94 -13.27 -11.67
CA HIS A 125 -9.65 -14.43 -10.83
C HIS A 125 -10.07 -15.73 -11.50
N GLN A 126 -11.30 -15.80 -12.02
CA GLN A 126 -11.79 -16.98 -12.71
C GLN A 126 -10.93 -17.31 -13.95
N GLN A 127 -10.60 -16.31 -14.77
CA GLN A 127 -9.75 -16.48 -15.95
C GLN A 127 -8.34 -16.95 -15.58
N CYS A 128 -7.76 -16.41 -14.49
CA CYS A 128 -6.47 -16.86 -13.97
C CYS A 128 -6.53 -18.31 -13.49
N ASP A 129 -7.58 -18.70 -12.76
CA ASP A 129 -7.73 -20.06 -12.24
C ASP A 129 -7.92 -21.07 -13.39
N GLU A 130 -8.72 -20.73 -14.40
CA GLU A 130 -8.93 -21.55 -15.62
C GLU A 130 -7.65 -21.74 -16.46
N ARG A 131 -6.70 -20.82 -16.37
CA ARG A 131 -5.44 -20.81 -17.14
C ARG A 131 -4.20 -21.16 -16.31
N ARG A 132 -4.35 -21.35 -14.99
CA ARG A 132 -3.26 -21.52 -14.02
C ARG A 132 -2.29 -22.65 -14.37
N MET A 133 -2.79 -23.72 -15.01
CA MET A 133 -2.02 -24.92 -15.33
C MET A 133 -1.65 -25.04 -16.81
N ARG A 134 -1.96 -24.04 -17.64
CA ARG A 134 -1.69 -24.07 -19.09
C ARG A 134 -0.34 -23.48 -19.44
N LEU A 135 0.70 -23.94 -18.75
CA LEU A 135 2.06 -23.41 -18.91
C LEU A 135 2.59 -23.59 -20.33
N ALA A 136 2.26 -24.72 -20.98
CA ALA A 136 2.67 -25.01 -22.34
C ALA A 136 2.00 -24.12 -23.40
N GLU A 137 0.79 -23.61 -23.15
CA GLU A 137 0.07 -22.75 -24.09
C GLU A 137 0.71 -21.35 -24.20
N TRP A 138 1.45 -20.89 -23.17
CA TRP A 138 2.09 -19.58 -23.20
C TRP A 138 3.16 -19.44 -24.29
N ASN A 139 3.80 -20.53 -24.72
CA ASN A 139 4.82 -20.50 -25.77
C ASN A 139 4.26 -20.21 -27.16
N GLU A 140 2.94 -20.26 -27.29
CA GLU A 140 2.24 -20.09 -28.57
C GLU A 140 1.50 -18.75 -28.62
N VAL A 141 1.31 -18.09 -27.47
CA VAL A 141 0.57 -16.82 -27.34
C VAL A 141 1.45 -15.66 -27.82
N VAL A 142 0.99 -14.94 -28.84
CA VAL A 142 1.52 -13.64 -29.22
C VAL A 142 0.68 -12.54 -28.55
N PHE A 143 1.31 -11.73 -27.71
CA PHE A 143 0.66 -10.57 -27.10
C PHE A 143 0.74 -9.36 -28.03
N THR A 144 -0.39 -8.66 -28.20
CA THR A 144 -0.43 -7.38 -28.90
C THR A 144 -1.12 -6.36 -27.99
N ASP A 145 -0.45 -5.27 -27.69
CA ASP A 145 -1.01 -4.12 -26.99
C ASP A 145 -0.58 -2.81 -27.65
N GLU A 146 -1.31 -1.74 -27.37
CA GLU A 146 -0.91 -0.38 -27.72
C GLU A 146 -0.38 0.28 -26.45
N SER A 147 0.82 0.85 -26.53
CA SER A 147 1.50 1.45 -25.38
C SER A 147 1.74 2.94 -25.61
N ARG A 148 1.52 3.74 -24.55
CA ARG A 148 1.80 5.17 -24.58
C ARG A 148 3.15 5.49 -23.95
N ILE A 149 4.04 6.09 -24.72
CA ILE A 149 5.35 6.57 -24.26
C ILE A 149 5.22 8.05 -23.87
N CYS A 150 5.21 8.32 -22.56
CA CYS A 150 5.11 9.68 -22.02
C CYS A 150 6.50 10.33 -21.88
N GLN A 151 6.63 11.59 -22.31
CA GLN A 151 7.88 12.36 -22.16
C GLN A 151 8.15 12.78 -20.70
N GLN A 152 7.10 12.91 -19.90
CA GLN A 152 7.17 13.22 -18.48
C GLN A 152 6.47 12.14 -17.65
N HIS A 153 7.19 11.56 -16.69
CA HIS A 153 6.63 10.59 -15.76
C HIS A 153 6.10 11.30 -14.51
N HIS A 154 4.94 10.84 -14.01
CA HIS A 154 4.43 11.26 -12.71
C HIS A 154 5.42 10.80 -11.63
N ASN A 155 6.19 11.70 -11.04
CA ASN A 155 7.26 11.35 -10.08
C ASN A 155 6.78 10.68 -8.77
N GLY A 156 5.49 10.39 -8.63
CA GLY A 156 4.92 9.69 -7.48
C GLY A 156 5.22 10.40 -6.16
N ARG A 157 5.31 11.74 -6.17
CA ARG A 157 5.62 12.55 -4.98
C ARG A 157 4.57 12.44 -3.87
N ILE A 158 3.39 11.89 -4.17
CA ILE A 158 2.37 11.59 -3.18
C ILE A 158 2.88 10.50 -2.24
N ARG A 159 2.77 10.76 -0.93
CA ARG A 159 3.06 9.78 0.11
C ARG A 159 1.79 9.52 0.89
N VAL A 160 1.66 8.29 1.36
CA VAL A 160 0.59 7.87 2.26
C VAL A 160 1.20 7.41 3.58
N TRP A 161 0.54 7.75 4.67
CA TRP A 161 0.80 7.15 5.97
C TRP A 161 0.20 5.75 5.97
N ARG A 162 1.00 4.71 6.22
CA ARG A 162 0.48 3.34 6.31
C ARG A 162 1.38 2.44 7.14
N HIS A 163 0.78 1.41 7.72
CA HIS A 163 1.52 0.30 8.29
C HIS A 163 2.08 -0.61 7.18
N HIS A 164 3.01 -1.49 7.53
CA HIS A 164 3.68 -2.36 6.57
C HIS A 164 2.70 -3.27 5.81
N GLU A 165 1.71 -3.80 6.54
CA GLU A 165 0.73 -4.78 6.05
C GLU A 165 -0.44 -4.16 5.28
N GLU A 166 -0.53 -2.83 5.22
CA GLU A 166 -1.69 -2.12 4.66
C GLU A 166 -1.53 -1.68 3.21
N SER A 167 -0.56 -2.23 2.46
CA SER A 167 -0.22 -1.77 1.10
C SER A 167 -1.39 -1.83 0.12
N MET A 168 -2.21 -2.88 0.21
CA MET A 168 -3.31 -3.18 -0.72
C MET A 168 -4.68 -2.74 -0.20
N LEU A 169 -4.75 -2.10 0.97
CA LEU A 169 -6.02 -1.56 1.46
C LEU A 169 -6.45 -0.41 0.56
N ASN A 170 -7.74 -0.36 0.20
CA ASN A 170 -8.29 0.65 -0.71
C ASN A 170 -7.92 2.09 -0.31
N ARG A 171 -7.86 2.40 1.01
CA ARG A 171 -7.47 3.72 1.54
C ARG A 171 -5.99 4.09 1.34
N CYS A 172 -5.13 3.11 1.06
CA CYS A 172 -3.69 3.27 0.84
C CYS A 172 -3.30 3.19 -0.65
N VAL A 173 -4.26 2.81 -1.49
CA VAL A 173 -4.10 2.69 -2.94
C VAL A 173 -4.49 4.00 -3.58
N MET A 174 -3.63 4.49 -4.47
CA MET A 174 -3.95 5.61 -5.33
C MET A 174 -4.21 5.09 -6.74
N HIS A 175 -5.16 5.70 -7.44
CA HIS A 175 -5.39 5.39 -8.84
C HIS A 175 -4.53 6.30 -9.70
N ASN A 176 -3.78 5.72 -10.63
CA ASN A 176 -2.95 6.50 -11.56
C ASN A 176 -3.86 7.20 -12.58
N PRO A 177 -3.86 8.55 -12.67
CA PRO A 177 -4.50 9.24 -13.78
C PRO A 177 -3.58 9.14 -15.01
N THR A 178 -3.57 7.98 -15.68
CA THR A 178 -2.70 7.66 -16.83
C THR A 178 -2.87 8.63 -18.01
N GLY A 179 -3.96 9.41 -18.08
CA GLY A 179 -4.34 10.20 -19.26
C GLY A 179 -3.80 11.64 -19.37
N LEU A 180 -3.17 12.21 -18.33
CA LEU A 180 -2.93 13.66 -18.30
C LEU A 180 -1.58 14.12 -18.89
N ALA A 181 -0.62 13.21 -19.13
CA ALA A 181 0.70 13.58 -19.64
C ALA A 181 0.74 13.52 -21.19
N PRO A 182 1.44 14.44 -21.89
CA PRO A 182 1.72 14.29 -23.32
C PRO A 182 2.53 13.02 -23.58
N GLY A 183 2.14 12.25 -24.60
CA GLY A 183 2.81 11.01 -24.96
C GLY A 183 2.46 10.51 -26.35
N ILE A 184 3.39 9.74 -26.91
CA ILE A 184 3.30 9.11 -28.25
C ILE A 184 2.67 7.72 -28.08
N MET A 185 1.78 7.33 -28.99
CA MET A 185 1.18 5.98 -29.05
C MET A 185 2.00 5.10 -30.01
N VAL A 186 2.26 3.86 -29.61
CA VAL A 186 2.95 2.83 -30.41
C VAL A 186 2.14 1.56 -30.42
#